data_AF-S2YX21-F1
#
_entry.id   AF-S2YX21-F1
#
_cell.length_a   1.000
_cell.length_b   1.000
_cell.length_c   1.000
_cell.angle_alpha   90.00
_cell.angle_beta   90.00
_cell.angle_gamma   90.00
#
_symmetry.space_group_name_H-M   'P 1'
#
loop_
_entity.id
_entity.type
_entity.pdbx_description
1 polymer ?
#
loop_
_entity_poly.entity_id
_entity_poly.type
_entity_poly.pdbx_seq_one_letter_code
_entity_poly.pdbx_strand_id
1 'polypeptide(L)'
;MRRPVCSRWSVSASGRPGWHRRGPRCTVSVGGDAGYVRFRVSTADEWWDVDLAAPSGEQLRPGVYRNAERAAFRTGRSPGLDVSGDGRGCNEVYGQFSVNQIETDTSGAITVLDATYTQHCESADAPALKGVIKYHAYRLSYAYTSDSGDYIGQGATQTHQGATSTFSLTSYGDGDQYNVSGKREYWTALLPPPDGEQFEAGHTYQAEHSHGASVAGLDVFGNGRGCNTVTGELTVTRLARGDDGAIKAFAATFVQHCEGGGPALRGTIHYYA
;
A
#
# COMPACT_ATOMS: atom_id res chain seq x y z
N MET A 1 -5.47 24.38 -6.97
CA MET A 1 -5.38 23.45 -5.80
C MET A 1 -4.00 23.57 -5.19
N ARG A 2 -3.88 24.01 -3.93
CA ARG A 2 -2.62 23.98 -3.18
C ARG A 2 -2.41 22.54 -2.68
N ARG A 3 -1.17 22.04 -2.74
CA ARG A 3 -0.79 20.70 -2.23
C ARG A 3 -1.00 20.66 -0.70
N PRO A 4 -1.37 19.52 -0.09
CA PRO A 4 -1.36 19.38 1.36
C PRO A 4 0.07 19.63 1.88
N VAL A 5 0.16 20.51 2.88
CA VAL A 5 1.39 21.16 3.38
C VAL A 5 2.32 20.20 4.15
N CYS A 6 1.90 18.97 4.40
CA CYS A 6 2.56 18.04 5.31
C CYS A 6 3.37 16.97 4.54
N SER A 7 4.40 17.38 3.77
CA SER A 7 5.37 16.45 3.16
C SER A 7 6.53 16.17 4.13
N ARG A 8 6.67 14.90 4.54
CA ARG A 8 7.75 14.36 5.39
C ARG A 8 9.13 14.68 4.77
N TRP A 9 10.02 15.34 5.50
CA TRP A 9 11.44 15.46 5.12
C TRP A 9 12.26 14.35 5.79
N SER A 10 13.12 13.70 5.01
CA SER A 10 14.01 12.59 5.40
C SER A 10 15.28 13.06 6.12
N VAL A 11 15.85 12.16 6.93
CA VAL A 11 17.13 12.31 7.65
C VAL A 11 18.30 12.46 6.66
N SER A 12 19.19 13.42 6.91
CA SER A 12 20.53 13.47 6.32
C SER A 12 21.54 13.44 7.47
N ALA A 13 22.22 12.30 7.62
CA ALA A 13 23.41 12.19 8.44
C ALA A 13 24.60 12.79 7.67
N SER A 14 24.99 14.02 8.00
CA SER A 14 26.39 14.50 7.96
C SER A 14 26.44 15.96 8.43
N GLY A 15 27.21 16.23 9.48
CA GLY A 15 27.24 17.50 10.18
C GLY A 15 27.72 18.69 9.34
N ARG A 16 26.82 19.64 9.10
CA ARG A 16 27.11 21.08 8.92
C ARG A 16 25.92 21.90 9.46
N PRO A 17 26.13 23.02 10.18
CA PRO A 17 25.04 23.84 10.70
C PRO A 17 24.47 24.71 9.57
N GLY A 18 23.40 24.22 8.92
CA GLY A 18 22.55 25.00 8.03
C GLY A 18 21.26 25.41 8.74
N TRP A 19 20.82 26.66 8.56
CA TRP A 19 19.52 27.12 9.06
C TRP A 19 18.38 26.42 8.29
N HIS A 20 17.88 25.32 8.83
CA HIS A 20 16.68 24.67 8.31
C HIS A 20 15.44 25.39 8.83
N ARG A 21 14.67 26.03 7.94
CA ARG A 21 13.31 26.48 8.27
C ARG A 21 12.49 25.24 8.61
N ARG A 22 12.14 25.06 9.89
CA ARG A 22 11.09 24.11 10.27
C ARG A 22 9.84 24.52 9.50
N GLY A 23 9.29 23.63 8.68
CA GLY A 23 7.98 23.83 8.08
C GLY A 23 6.93 24.11 9.17
N PRO A 24 5.77 24.70 8.81
CA PRO A 24 4.72 24.99 9.78
C PRO A 24 4.38 23.71 10.58
N ARG A 25 4.21 23.85 11.89
CA ARG A 25 3.76 22.76 12.75
C ARG A 25 2.38 22.35 12.26
N CYS A 26 2.30 21.14 11.74
CA CYS A 26 1.10 20.53 11.19
C CYS A 26 0.69 19.45 12.19
N THR A 27 -0.56 19.51 12.64
CA THR A 27 -1.17 18.51 13.50
C THR A 27 -2.00 17.58 12.63
N VAL A 28 -1.80 16.29 12.79
CA VAL A 28 -2.62 15.25 12.16
C VAL A 28 -3.28 14.46 13.28
N SER A 29 -4.60 14.28 13.21
CA SER A 29 -5.33 13.45 14.16
C SER A 29 -6.38 12.61 13.45
N VAL A 30 -6.64 11.43 13.99
CA VAL A 30 -7.72 10.55 13.56
C VAL A 30 -8.59 10.27 14.76
N GLY A 31 -9.90 10.37 14.57
CA GLY A 31 -10.90 10.03 15.57
C GLY A 31 -11.98 9.12 15.00
N GLY A 32 -12.79 8.58 15.91
CA GLY A 32 -13.85 7.63 15.59
C GLY A 32 -13.36 6.19 15.53
N ASP A 33 -14.12 5.37 14.81
CA ASP A 33 -13.93 3.92 14.69
C ASP A 33 -14.10 3.48 13.22
N ALA A 34 -14.06 2.17 12.96
CA ALA A 34 -14.23 1.66 11.62
C ALA A 34 -15.62 1.94 11.01
N GLY A 35 -16.64 2.27 11.79
CA GLY A 35 -17.95 2.68 11.28
C GLY A 35 -17.96 4.13 10.78
N TYR A 36 -17.23 5.02 11.46
CA TYR A 36 -17.10 6.43 11.10
C TYR A 36 -15.73 6.98 11.48
N VAL A 37 -14.92 7.33 10.49
CA VAL A 37 -13.58 7.88 10.64
C VAL A 37 -13.60 9.37 10.38
N ARG A 38 -13.02 10.16 11.29
CA ARG A 38 -12.70 11.58 11.06
C ARG A 38 -11.20 11.77 11.03
N PHE A 39 -10.65 12.10 9.87
CA PHE A 39 -9.25 12.46 9.69
C PHE A 39 -9.12 13.98 9.61
N ARG A 40 -8.30 14.57 10.48
CA ARG A 40 -8.06 16.01 10.53
C ARG A 40 -6.59 16.34 10.29
N VAL A 41 -6.36 17.35 9.45
CA VAL A 41 -5.06 18.00 9.31
C VAL A 41 -5.23 19.49 9.55
N SER A 42 -4.41 20.06 10.40
CA SER A 42 -4.45 21.50 10.67
C SER A 42 -3.07 22.11 10.84
N THR A 43 -2.93 23.35 10.40
CA THR A 43 -1.85 24.26 10.75
C THR A 43 -2.40 25.39 11.62
N ALA A 44 -1.64 26.48 11.81
CA ALA A 44 -2.14 27.66 12.52
C ALA A 44 -3.28 28.37 11.75
N ASP A 45 -3.26 28.33 10.42
CA ASP A 45 -4.11 29.19 9.58
C ASP A 45 -5.08 28.40 8.68
N GLU A 46 -4.93 27.08 8.59
CA GLU A 46 -5.68 26.22 7.67
C GLU A 46 -6.01 24.90 8.34
N TRP A 47 -7.22 24.37 8.10
CA TRP A 47 -7.60 23.04 8.52
C TRP A 47 -8.47 22.33 7.48
N TRP A 48 -8.35 21.01 7.47
CA TRP A 48 -9.15 20.10 6.66
C TRP A 48 -9.63 18.94 7.52
N ASP A 49 -10.91 18.62 7.39
CA ASP A 49 -11.50 17.38 7.88
C ASP A 49 -11.89 16.50 6.68
N VAL A 50 -11.64 15.22 6.81
CA VAL A 50 -12.12 14.19 5.90
C VAL A 50 -12.85 13.13 6.73
N ASP A 51 -14.16 13.07 6.56
CA ASP A 51 -15.00 12.03 7.14
C ASP A 51 -15.19 10.89 6.12
N LEU A 52 -14.88 9.67 6.54
CA LEU A 52 -15.17 8.43 5.80
C LEU A 52 -16.06 7.56 6.67
N ALA A 53 -17.20 7.10 6.16
CA ALA A 53 -18.10 6.25 6.92
C ALA A 53 -18.44 4.97 6.15
N ALA A 54 -18.49 3.85 6.87
CA ALA A 54 -19.07 2.62 6.35
C ALA A 54 -20.58 2.80 6.14
N PRO A 55 -21.24 1.98 5.32
CA PRO A 55 -22.70 1.88 5.34
C PRO A 55 -23.24 1.78 6.78
N SER A 56 -24.42 2.35 7.03
CA SER A 56 -24.96 2.43 8.40
C SER A 56 -25.09 1.05 9.05
N GLY A 57 -24.44 0.87 10.20
CA GLY A 57 -24.38 -0.42 10.93
C GLY A 57 -23.25 -1.36 10.49
N GLU A 58 -22.44 -0.97 9.50
CA GLU A 58 -21.29 -1.73 9.02
C GLU A 58 -19.95 -1.10 9.48
N GLN A 59 -18.85 -1.77 9.16
CA GLN A 59 -17.49 -1.31 9.43
C GLN A 59 -16.70 -1.23 8.12
N LEU A 60 -15.84 -0.22 8.02
CA LEU A 60 -14.88 -0.06 6.95
C LEU A 60 -13.86 -1.19 7.00
N ARG A 61 -13.55 -1.72 5.83
CA ARG A 61 -12.52 -2.73 5.57
C ARG A 61 -11.79 -2.33 4.29
N PRO A 62 -10.63 -2.92 3.97
CA PRO A 62 -10.03 -2.72 2.67
C PRO A 62 -11.05 -3.00 1.55
N GLY A 63 -11.24 -2.04 0.65
CA GLY A 63 -12.30 -2.09 -0.35
C GLY A 63 -12.55 -0.76 -1.08
N VAL A 64 -13.42 -0.82 -2.08
CA VAL A 64 -13.86 0.35 -2.85
C VAL A 64 -15.31 0.68 -2.52
N TYR A 65 -15.52 1.90 -2.02
CA TYR A 65 -16.80 2.43 -1.56
C TYR A 65 -17.30 3.45 -2.58
N ARG A 66 -18.29 3.05 -3.39
CA ARG A 66 -18.88 3.86 -4.47
C ARG A 66 -20.18 4.51 -4.03
N ASN A 67 -20.59 5.54 -4.78
CA ASN A 67 -21.84 6.26 -4.54
C ASN A 67 -21.92 6.77 -3.08
N ALA A 68 -20.81 7.31 -2.59
CA ALA A 68 -20.73 7.86 -1.26
C ALA A 68 -21.58 9.13 -1.18
N GLU A 69 -22.41 9.20 -0.14
CA GLU A 69 -23.24 10.33 0.22
C GLU A 69 -22.56 11.14 1.33
N ARG A 70 -23.14 12.28 1.70
CA ARG A 70 -22.61 13.10 2.80
C ARG A 70 -22.57 12.27 4.09
N ALA A 71 -21.38 12.15 4.70
CA ALA A 71 -21.11 11.11 5.69
C ALA A 71 -22.13 10.99 6.83
N ALA A 72 -22.56 12.12 7.41
CA ALA A 72 -23.52 12.16 8.51
C ALA A 72 -24.98 11.88 8.10
N PHE A 73 -25.32 11.95 6.82
CA PHE A 73 -26.69 11.85 6.30
C PHE A 73 -26.88 10.70 5.30
N ARG A 74 -25.87 9.84 5.14
CA ARG A 74 -25.91 8.71 4.21
C ARG A 74 -27.10 7.80 4.48
N THR A 75 -27.69 7.31 3.40
CA THR A 75 -28.91 6.52 3.41
C THR A 75 -28.64 5.06 3.04
N GLY A 76 -29.53 4.16 3.47
CA GLY A 76 -29.49 2.74 3.08
C GLY A 76 -28.12 2.09 3.27
N ARG A 77 -27.56 1.57 2.17
CA ARG A 77 -26.23 0.94 2.13
C ARG A 77 -25.16 1.84 1.50
N SER A 78 -25.46 3.11 1.29
CA SER A 78 -24.48 4.06 0.76
C SER A 78 -23.40 4.31 1.80
N PRO A 79 -22.11 4.28 1.42
CA PRO A 79 -21.04 4.73 2.30
C PRO A 79 -21.06 6.25 2.43
N GLY A 80 -20.28 6.78 3.38
CA GLY A 80 -20.21 8.21 3.66
C GLY A 80 -18.87 8.83 3.27
N LEU A 81 -18.90 10.00 2.65
CA LEU A 81 -17.75 10.87 2.40
C LEU A 81 -18.16 12.31 2.71
N ASP A 82 -17.36 13.05 3.47
CA ASP A 82 -17.52 14.50 3.64
C ASP A 82 -16.15 15.15 3.84
N VAL A 83 -15.72 15.92 2.86
CA VAL A 83 -14.46 16.68 2.90
C VAL A 83 -14.78 18.16 3.06
N SER A 84 -14.25 18.75 4.12
CA SER A 84 -14.44 20.15 4.46
C SER A 84 -13.14 20.80 4.95
N GLY A 85 -13.06 22.12 4.90
CA GLY A 85 -11.89 22.85 5.36
C GLY A 85 -12.09 24.36 5.35
N ASP A 86 -11.52 25.04 6.34
CA ASP A 86 -11.64 26.50 6.56
C ASP A 86 -13.08 27.02 6.47
N GLY A 87 -14.04 26.29 7.05
CA GLY A 87 -15.46 26.65 7.04
C GLY A 87 -16.17 26.42 5.70
N ARG A 88 -15.51 25.78 4.73
CA ARG A 88 -16.08 25.37 3.44
C ARG A 88 -16.41 23.89 3.49
N GLY A 89 -17.58 23.52 3.00
CA GLY A 89 -18.02 22.14 2.92
C GLY A 89 -19.19 22.01 1.95
N CYS A 90 -19.61 20.78 1.70
CA CYS A 90 -20.74 20.49 0.81
C CYS A 90 -22.01 20.24 1.63
N ASN A 91 -23.14 20.71 1.12
CA ASN A 91 -24.44 20.29 1.60
C ASN A 91 -24.84 18.95 1.00
N GLU A 92 -24.47 18.71 -0.26
CA GLU A 92 -24.66 17.43 -0.95
C GLU A 92 -23.33 16.91 -1.50
N VAL A 93 -23.05 15.62 -1.23
CA VAL A 93 -21.81 14.96 -1.65
C VAL A 93 -22.13 13.84 -2.62
N TYR A 94 -21.46 13.87 -3.76
CA TYR A 94 -21.40 12.78 -4.71
C TYR A 94 -19.96 12.30 -4.79
N GLY A 95 -19.69 11.05 -4.42
CA GLY A 95 -18.30 10.61 -4.39
C GLY A 95 -18.06 9.13 -4.32
N GLN A 96 -16.78 8.81 -4.15
CA GLN A 96 -16.30 7.48 -3.86
C GLN A 96 -14.98 7.57 -3.09
N PHE A 97 -14.66 6.53 -2.35
CA PHE A 97 -13.35 6.37 -1.74
C PHE A 97 -12.90 4.91 -1.77
N SER A 98 -11.61 4.70 -1.66
CA SER A 98 -11.00 3.39 -1.55
C SER A 98 -10.22 3.34 -0.25
N VAL A 99 -10.42 2.28 0.54
CA VAL A 99 -9.62 1.98 1.72
C VAL A 99 -8.62 0.91 1.34
N ASN A 100 -7.34 1.23 1.37
CA ASN A 100 -6.27 0.26 1.15
C ASN A 100 -5.90 -0.46 2.45
N GLN A 101 -5.93 0.25 3.58
CA GLN A 101 -5.65 -0.29 4.91
C GLN A 101 -6.50 0.43 5.93
N ILE A 102 -7.00 -0.33 6.90
CA ILE A 102 -7.63 0.19 8.11
C ILE A 102 -7.40 -0.82 9.24
N GLU A 103 -6.93 -0.33 10.37
CA GLU A 103 -6.76 -1.12 11.59
C GLU A 103 -7.29 -0.35 12.79
N THR A 104 -7.79 -1.08 13.78
CA THR A 104 -8.29 -0.54 15.03
C THR A 104 -7.66 -1.25 16.22
N ASP A 105 -7.53 -0.54 17.34
CA ASP A 105 -7.21 -1.18 18.61
C ASP A 105 -8.45 -1.85 19.23
N THR A 106 -8.30 -2.42 20.44
CA THR A 106 -9.37 -3.13 21.16
C THR A 106 -10.50 -2.21 21.63
N SER A 107 -10.28 -0.90 21.69
CA SER A 107 -11.32 0.10 21.98
C SER A 107 -12.10 0.51 20.72
N GLY A 108 -11.62 0.12 19.54
CA GLY A 108 -12.17 0.50 18.25
C GLY A 108 -11.53 1.74 17.64
N ALA A 109 -10.57 2.38 18.33
CA ALA A 109 -9.90 3.56 17.80
C ALA A 109 -9.01 3.22 16.61
N ILE A 110 -9.06 4.06 15.57
CA ILE A 110 -8.25 3.86 14.35
C ILE A 110 -6.77 4.03 14.64
N THR A 111 -5.98 3.00 14.34
CA THR A 111 -4.51 3.00 14.51
C THR A 111 -3.77 3.13 13.18
N VAL A 112 -4.38 2.65 12.09
CA VAL A 112 -3.85 2.71 10.71
C VAL A 112 -4.96 3.12 9.76
N LEU A 113 -4.64 4.03 8.82
CA LEU A 113 -5.54 4.38 7.73
C LEU A 113 -4.76 4.75 6.46
N ASP A 114 -5.08 4.06 5.37
CA ASP A 114 -4.68 4.40 4.01
C ASP A 114 -5.92 4.45 3.13
N ALA A 115 -6.27 5.65 2.67
CA ALA A 115 -7.44 5.83 1.82
C ALA A 115 -7.21 6.85 0.72
N THR A 116 -7.97 6.73 -0.35
CA THR A 116 -8.06 7.75 -1.41
C THR A 116 -9.51 8.10 -1.64
N TYR A 117 -9.81 9.34 -2.00
CA TYR A 117 -11.19 9.77 -2.22
C TYR A 117 -11.34 10.67 -3.45
N THR A 118 -12.55 10.73 -3.96
CA THR A 118 -13.01 11.70 -4.94
C THR A 118 -14.39 12.18 -4.51
N GLN A 119 -14.53 13.49 -4.31
CA GLN A 119 -15.77 14.17 -3.93
C GLN A 119 -16.16 15.19 -5.01
N HIS A 120 -17.45 15.28 -5.28
CA HIS A 120 -18.10 16.33 -6.05
C HIS A 120 -19.13 17.02 -5.14
N CYS A 121 -19.19 18.35 -5.22
CA CYS A 121 -19.98 19.17 -4.30
C CYS A 121 -21.27 19.64 -4.99
N GLU A 122 -22.41 19.49 -4.33
CA GLU A 122 -23.74 19.95 -4.77
C GLU A 122 -24.29 19.28 -6.06
N SER A 123 -23.47 18.58 -6.84
CA SER A 123 -23.90 17.81 -8.02
C SER A 123 -22.85 16.76 -8.41
N ALA A 124 -23.28 15.70 -9.11
CA ALA A 124 -22.41 14.64 -9.60
C ALA A 124 -21.38 15.12 -10.64
N ASP A 125 -21.72 16.17 -11.40
CA ASP A 125 -20.88 16.69 -12.50
C ASP A 125 -19.98 17.86 -12.06
N ALA A 126 -20.04 18.28 -10.80
CA ALA A 126 -19.17 19.34 -10.28
C ALA A 126 -17.68 18.97 -10.41
N PRO A 127 -16.74 19.94 -10.35
CA PRO A 127 -15.32 19.61 -10.34
C PRO A 127 -14.94 18.68 -9.17
N ALA A 128 -14.15 17.65 -9.47
CA ALA A 128 -13.70 16.67 -8.50
C ALA A 128 -12.64 17.23 -7.54
N LEU A 129 -12.89 17.11 -6.22
CA LEU A 129 -11.87 17.18 -5.18
C LEU A 129 -11.32 15.78 -4.91
N LYS A 130 -10.01 15.60 -5.09
CA LYS A 130 -9.33 14.31 -4.88
C LYS A 130 -8.28 14.44 -3.79
N GLY A 131 -8.14 13.40 -2.99
CA GLY A 131 -7.14 13.36 -1.93
C GLY A 131 -6.70 11.96 -1.54
N VAL A 132 -5.62 11.93 -0.77
CA VAL A 132 -5.03 10.72 -0.20
C VAL A 132 -4.88 10.95 1.30
N ILE A 133 -5.29 9.97 2.08
CA ILE A 133 -5.13 9.91 3.53
C ILE A 133 -4.07 8.85 3.84
N LYS A 134 -3.06 9.24 4.62
CA LYS A 134 -2.05 8.33 5.17
C LYS A 134 -1.88 8.63 6.64
N TYR A 135 -2.29 7.71 7.49
CA TYR A 135 -2.10 7.76 8.93
C TYR A 135 -1.49 6.45 9.40
N HIS A 136 -0.22 6.50 9.80
CA HIS A 136 0.60 5.35 10.22
C HIS A 136 0.62 4.13 9.28
N ALA A 137 0.08 4.29 8.07
CA ALA A 137 0.02 3.26 7.05
C ALA A 137 1.34 3.15 6.30
N TYR A 138 1.97 1.98 6.41
CA TYR A 138 3.06 1.58 5.54
C TYR A 138 2.52 0.97 4.24
N ARG A 139 3.32 1.00 3.18
CA ARG A 139 2.85 0.55 1.88
C ARG A 139 2.60 -0.96 1.90
N LEU A 140 1.46 -1.35 1.34
CA LEU A 140 1.09 -2.75 1.07
C LEU A 140 0.62 -2.84 -0.38
N SER A 141 1.47 -3.42 -1.23
CA SER A 141 1.21 -3.50 -2.67
C SER A 141 2.13 -4.51 -3.35
N TYR A 142 1.66 -5.05 -4.45
CA TYR A 142 2.47 -5.79 -5.41
C TYR A 142 2.33 -5.15 -6.78
N ALA A 143 3.42 -4.98 -7.50
CA ALA A 143 3.37 -4.51 -8.89
C ALA A 143 4.35 -5.31 -9.73
N TYR A 144 4.01 -5.50 -11.00
CA TYR A 144 4.92 -6.08 -11.97
C TYR A 144 4.76 -5.46 -13.36
N THR A 145 5.84 -5.52 -14.13
CA THR A 145 5.90 -5.25 -15.56
C THR A 145 6.59 -6.44 -16.21
N SER A 146 5.96 -6.98 -17.24
CA SER A 146 6.45 -8.13 -18.00
C SER A 146 6.80 -7.69 -19.42
N ASP A 147 7.95 -8.12 -19.91
CA ASP A 147 8.37 -7.88 -21.28
C ASP A 147 7.51 -8.69 -22.27
N SER A 148 7.42 -8.23 -23.52
CA SER A 148 6.82 -9.05 -24.56
C SER A 148 7.62 -10.35 -24.73
N GLY A 149 6.93 -11.49 -24.68
CA GLY A 149 7.55 -12.82 -24.75
C GLY A 149 7.93 -13.43 -23.40
N ASP A 150 7.78 -12.71 -22.28
CA ASP A 150 7.90 -13.32 -20.96
C ASP A 150 6.70 -14.24 -20.68
N TYR A 151 6.99 -15.50 -20.35
CA TYR A 151 5.97 -16.52 -20.15
C TYR A 151 5.07 -16.22 -18.95
N ILE A 152 5.62 -15.65 -17.88
CA ILE A 152 4.92 -15.50 -16.60
C ILE A 152 3.93 -14.35 -16.64
N GLY A 153 4.36 -13.16 -17.05
CA GLY A 153 3.49 -11.99 -17.11
C GLY A 153 2.83 -11.76 -18.47
N GLN A 154 3.24 -12.46 -19.54
CA GLN A 154 2.66 -12.36 -20.89
C GLN A 154 2.65 -10.94 -21.46
N GLY A 155 3.69 -10.14 -21.18
CA GLY A 155 3.78 -8.75 -21.63
C GLY A 155 2.85 -7.77 -20.91
N ALA A 156 2.23 -8.19 -19.80
CA ALA A 156 1.31 -7.36 -19.03
C ALA A 156 2.02 -6.52 -17.96
N THR A 157 1.35 -5.44 -17.54
CA THR A 157 1.71 -4.64 -16.37
C THR A 157 0.50 -4.54 -15.46
N GLN A 158 0.69 -4.80 -14.17
CA GLN A 158 -0.38 -4.70 -13.16
C GLN A 158 0.14 -4.15 -11.83
N THR A 159 -0.78 -3.57 -11.05
CA THR A 159 -0.54 -3.17 -9.66
C THR A 159 -1.69 -3.61 -8.78
N HIS A 160 -1.40 -4.28 -7.68
CA HIS A 160 -2.32 -4.71 -6.64
C HIS A 160 -2.17 -3.80 -5.42
N GLN A 161 -3.29 -3.37 -4.86
CA GLN A 161 -3.38 -2.56 -3.64
C GLN A 161 -4.47 -3.13 -2.74
N GLY A 162 -4.42 -2.81 -1.44
CA GLY A 162 -5.33 -3.39 -0.45
C GLY A 162 -6.82 -3.17 -0.74
N ALA A 163 -7.19 -2.10 -1.44
CA ALA A 163 -8.59 -1.86 -1.81
C ALA A 163 -9.15 -2.87 -2.83
N THR A 164 -8.30 -3.58 -3.56
CA THR A 164 -8.70 -4.50 -4.64
C THR A 164 -8.08 -5.89 -4.56
N SER A 165 -7.16 -6.09 -3.63
CA SER A 165 -6.32 -7.29 -3.54
C SER A 165 -5.98 -7.61 -2.10
N THR A 166 -5.85 -8.89 -1.80
CA THR A 166 -5.36 -9.41 -0.52
C THR A 166 -3.89 -9.78 -0.63
N PHE A 167 -3.18 -9.72 0.50
CA PHE A 167 -1.76 -10.01 0.59
C PHE A 167 -1.51 -10.88 1.82
N SER A 168 -0.57 -11.82 1.73
CA SER A 168 -0.01 -12.51 2.89
C SER A 168 1.49 -12.69 2.73
N LEU A 169 2.19 -12.70 3.86
CA LEU A 169 3.60 -13.05 3.94
C LEU A 169 3.76 -14.05 5.08
N THR A 170 4.25 -15.24 4.76
CA THR A 170 4.43 -16.35 5.70
C THR A 170 5.80 -16.98 5.50
N SER A 171 6.36 -17.59 6.54
CA SER A 171 7.59 -18.38 6.41
C SER A 171 7.38 -19.58 5.49
N TYR A 172 8.40 -19.89 4.69
CA TYR A 172 8.44 -21.00 3.74
C TYR A 172 9.85 -21.60 3.71
N GLY A 173 10.03 -22.78 4.32
CA GLY A 173 11.37 -23.35 4.52
C GLY A 173 12.25 -22.35 5.30
N ASP A 174 13.42 -22.06 4.75
CA ASP A 174 14.35 -21.05 5.27
C ASP A 174 14.03 -19.61 4.81
N GLY A 175 12.99 -19.45 3.99
CA GLY A 175 12.61 -18.23 3.30
C GLY A 175 11.21 -17.72 3.60
N ASP A 176 10.74 -16.91 2.67
CA ASP A 176 9.43 -16.26 2.74
C ASP A 176 8.57 -16.59 1.51
N GLN A 177 7.28 -16.81 1.76
CA GLN A 177 6.27 -16.92 0.73
C GLN A 177 5.35 -15.70 0.81
N TYR A 178 5.38 -14.88 -0.24
CA TYR A 178 4.47 -13.76 -0.43
C TYR A 178 3.36 -14.13 -1.39
N ASN A 179 2.10 -13.96 -1.00
CA ASN A 179 0.96 -14.25 -1.86
C ASN A 179 0.14 -12.99 -2.12
N VAL A 180 -0.41 -12.90 -3.33
CA VAL A 180 -1.32 -11.85 -3.78
C VAL A 180 -2.51 -12.49 -4.46
N SER A 181 -3.71 -11.99 -4.16
CA SER A 181 -4.92 -12.37 -4.89
C SER A 181 -5.80 -11.16 -5.12
N GLY A 182 -6.28 -10.98 -6.35
CA GLY A 182 -7.15 -9.87 -6.71
C GLY A 182 -7.12 -9.58 -8.20
N LYS A 183 -8.07 -8.79 -8.70
CA LYS A 183 -8.12 -8.37 -10.11
C LYS A 183 -8.11 -9.52 -11.14
N ARG A 184 -8.65 -10.69 -10.78
CA ARG A 184 -8.62 -11.94 -11.59
C ARG A 184 -7.23 -12.56 -11.72
N GLU A 185 -6.31 -12.19 -10.85
CA GLU A 185 -4.96 -12.74 -10.81
C GLU A 185 -4.66 -13.29 -9.41
N TYR A 186 -3.82 -14.31 -9.37
CA TYR A 186 -3.14 -14.76 -8.16
C TYR A 186 -1.64 -14.90 -8.45
N TRP A 187 -0.82 -14.49 -7.49
CA TRP A 187 0.63 -14.51 -7.58
C TRP A 187 1.21 -15.04 -6.28
N THR A 188 2.26 -15.86 -6.41
CA THR A 188 3.10 -16.33 -5.31
C THR A 188 4.53 -15.97 -5.65
N ALA A 189 5.27 -15.47 -4.67
CA ALA A 189 6.73 -15.32 -4.73
C ALA A 189 7.34 -16.13 -3.59
N LEU A 190 8.16 -17.13 -3.92
CA LEU A 190 8.99 -17.86 -2.98
C LEU A 190 10.39 -17.25 -2.98
N LEU A 191 10.82 -16.81 -1.80
CA LEU A 191 12.03 -16.02 -1.62
C LEU A 191 12.86 -16.61 -0.46
N PRO A 192 13.57 -17.73 -0.64
CA PRO A 192 14.57 -18.18 0.32
C PRO A 192 15.90 -17.43 0.17
N PRO A 193 16.57 -17.06 1.29
CA PRO A 193 17.92 -16.52 1.26
C PRO A 193 18.94 -17.60 0.82
N PRO A 194 20.21 -17.23 0.54
CA PRO A 194 21.28 -18.21 0.36
C PRO A 194 21.41 -19.17 1.56
N ASP A 195 21.97 -20.36 1.32
CA ASP A 195 22.02 -21.42 2.33
C ASP A 195 22.72 -20.96 3.62
N GLY A 196 22.03 -21.10 4.75
CA GLY A 196 22.55 -20.72 6.06
C GLY A 196 22.63 -19.21 6.31
N GLU A 197 22.13 -18.39 5.39
CA GLU A 197 22.10 -16.93 5.50
C GLU A 197 20.71 -16.40 5.85
N GLN A 198 20.64 -15.08 6.01
CA GLN A 198 19.40 -14.31 6.15
C GLN A 198 19.43 -13.15 5.17
N PHE A 199 18.26 -12.72 4.69
CA PHE A 199 18.19 -11.50 3.90
C PHE A 199 18.62 -10.27 4.71
N GLU A 200 19.40 -9.41 4.05
CA GLU A 200 19.86 -8.13 4.56
C GLU A 200 19.19 -7.00 3.79
N ALA A 201 18.62 -6.03 4.52
CA ALA A 201 18.03 -4.86 3.90
C ALA A 201 19.11 -3.97 3.25
N GLY A 202 18.86 -3.56 2.02
CA GLY A 202 19.79 -2.82 1.17
C GLY A 202 20.68 -3.70 0.30
N HIS A 203 20.54 -5.04 0.36
CA HIS A 203 21.36 -5.98 -0.39
C HIS A 203 20.67 -6.46 -1.67
N THR A 204 21.47 -6.71 -2.72
CA THR A 204 21.04 -7.36 -3.97
C THR A 204 21.69 -8.72 -4.09
N TYR A 205 20.85 -9.74 -4.20
CA TYR A 205 21.24 -11.14 -4.37
C TYR A 205 21.12 -11.53 -5.84
N GLN A 206 22.10 -12.28 -6.34
CA GLN A 206 21.86 -13.11 -7.52
C GLN A 206 20.85 -14.19 -7.15
N ALA A 207 19.93 -14.49 -8.05
CA ALA A 207 18.82 -15.38 -7.77
C ALA A 207 18.61 -16.43 -8.85
N GLU A 208 18.30 -17.63 -8.39
CA GLU A 208 17.95 -18.79 -9.21
C GLU A 208 16.61 -19.37 -8.73
N HIS A 209 16.06 -20.35 -9.46
CA HIS A 209 14.76 -20.95 -9.07
C HIS A 209 14.82 -21.58 -7.68
N SER A 210 15.94 -22.23 -7.36
CA SER A 210 16.24 -22.76 -6.03
C SER A 210 17.41 -21.99 -5.43
N HIS A 211 17.40 -21.78 -4.12
CA HIS A 211 18.55 -21.20 -3.43
C HIS A 211 19.72 -22.19 -3.31
N GLY A 212 20.90 -21.66 -3.00
CA GLY A 212 22.11 -22.41 -2.72
C GLY A 212 23.11 -21.57 -1.95
N ALA A 213 24.34 -22.08 -1.78
CA ALA A 213 25.38 -21.47 -0.93
C ALA A 213 25.71 -19.99 -1.19
N SER A 214 25.41 -19.43 -2.37
CA SER A 214 25.69 -18.04 -2.70
C SER A 214 24.63 -17.39 -3.59
N VAL A 215 23.46 -17.99 -3.70
CA VAL A 215 22.36 -17.51 -4.55
C VAL A 215 21.05 -17.62 -3.77
N ALA A 216 20.25 -16.56 -3.82
CA ALA A 216 18.91 -16.58 -3.27
C ALA A 216 17.97 -17.38 -4.19
N GLY A 217 16.88 -17.90 -3.63
CA GLY A 217 15.78 -18.41 -4.45
C GLY A 217 14.85 -17.29 -4.88
N LEU A 218 14.42 -17.34 -6.13
CA LEU A 218 13.39 -16.49 -6.70
C LEU A 218 12.50 -17.33 -7.59
N ASP A 219 11.29 -17.61 -7.11
CA ASP A 219 10.24 -18.23 -7.90
C ASP A 219 8.95 -17.42 -7.79
N VAL A 220 8.70 -16.58 -8.80
CA VAL A 220 7.48 -15.81 -8.96
C VAL A 220 6.60 -16.48 -10.01
N PHE A 221 5.46 -16.98 -9.57
CA PHE A 221 4.53 -17.73 -10.39
C PHE A 221 3.07 -17.37 -10.08
N GLY A 222 2.16 -17.68 -10.99
CA GLY A 222 0.77 -17.28 -10.85
C GLY A 222 -0.07 -17.52 -12.09
N ASN A 223 -1.39 -17.59 -11.91
CA ASN A 223 -2.35 -17.84 -13.01
C ASN A 223 -2.00 -19.07 -13.87
N GLY A 224 -1.53 -20.14 -13.23
CA GLY A 224 -1.17 -21.41 -13.89
C GLY A 224 0.17 -21.39 -14.62
N ARG A 225 1.01 -20.38 -14.40
CA ARG A 225 2.30 -20.19 -15.07
C ARG A 225 3.41 -20.14 -14.04
N GLY A 226 4.45 -20.93 -14.24
CA GLY A 226 5.68 -20.96 -13.44
C GLY A 226 6.87 -21.32 -14.35
N CYS A 227 8.08 -21.02 -13.89
CA CYS A 227 9.30 -21.46 -14.57
C CYS A 227 9.75 -22.81 -14.00
N ASN A 228 10.49 -23.60 -14.77
CA ASN A 228 11.27 -24.72 -14.26
C ASN A 228 12.69 -24.28 -13.91
N THR A 229 13.20 -23.26 -14.59
CA THR A 229 14.48 -22.62 -14.30
C THR A 229 14.35 -21.10 -14.30
N VAL A 230 15.06 -20.44 -13.38
CA VAL A 230 15.08 -18.98 -13.21
C VAL A 230 16.52 -18.52 -13.17
N THR A 231 16.79 -17.41 -13.86
CA THR A 231 17.91 -16.53 -13.56
C THR A 231 17.38 -15.14 -13.25
N GLY A 232 17.99 -14.44 -12.31
CA GLY A 232 17.45 -13.18 -11.87
C GLY A 232 18.24 -12.47 -10.78
N GLU A 233 17.65 -11.38 -10.31
CA GLU A 233 18.16 -10.61 -9.18
C GLU A 233 17.02 -10.30 -8.22
N LEU A 234 17.33 -10.34 -6.92
CA LEU A 234 16.44 -9.96 -5.84
C LEU A 234 17.12 -8.89 -4.99
N THR A 235 16.54 -7.70 -4.92
CA THR A 235 16.99 -6.64 -4.02
C THR A 235 16.02 -6.51 -2.86
N VAL A 236 16.48 -6.81 -1.65
CA VAL A 236 15.71 -6.58 -0.42
C VAL A 236 15.95 -5.16 0.03
N THR A 237 14.94 -4.30 -0.04
CA THR A 237 15.07 -2.86 0.27
C THR A 237 14.66 -2.52 1.70
N ARG A 238 13.78 -3.33 2.29
CA ARG A 238 13.37 -3.24 3.70
C ARG A 238 13.12 -4.62 4.25
N LEU A 239 13.54 -4.84 5.48
CA LEU A 239 13.21 -6.01 6.28
C LEU A 239 13.10 -5.60 7.74
N ALA A 240 12.01 -6.01 8.40
CA ALA A 240 11.87 -5.94 9.85
C ALA A 240 11.27 -7.25 10.36
N ARG A 241 11.90 -7.83 11.38
CA ARG A 241 11.44 -9.05 12.05
C ARG A 241 10.99 -8.74 13.48
N GLY A 242 10.04 -9.53 13.97
CA GLY A 242 9.68 -9.58 15.39
C GLY A 242 10.71 -10.36 16.21
N ASP A 243 10.55 -10.31 17.53
CA ASP A 243 11.42 -11.04 18.47
C ASP A 243 11.27 -12.57 18.33
N ASP A 244 10.15 -13.02 17.76
CA ASP A 244 9.85 -14.40 17.38
C ASP A 244 10.43 -14.80 16.00
N GLY A 245 11.15 -13.88 15.34
CA GLY A 245 11.71 -14.07 13.99
C GLY A 245 10.72 -13.87 12.85
N ALA A 246 9.43 -13.67 13.15
CA ALA A 246 8.40 -13.47 12.13
C ALA A 246 8.58 -12.14 11.40
N ILE A 247 8.33 -12.11 10.10
CA ILE A 247 8.45 -10.87 9.32
C ILE A 247 7.29 -9.93 9.63
N LYS A 248 7.62 -8.71 10.06
CA LYS A 248 6.68 -7.62 10.30
C LYS A 248 6.64 -6.63 9.14
N ALA A 249 7.74 -6.48 8.41
CA ALA A 249 7.83 -5.62 7.24
C ALA A 249 8.81 -6.19 6.21
N PHE A 250 8.43 -6.16 4.94
CA PHE A 250 9.28 -6.61 3.83
C PHE A 250 9.03 -5.76 2.59
N ALA A 251 10.09 -5.27 1.96
CA ALA A 251 10.01 -4.71 0.62
C ALA A 251 11.17 -5.21 -0.24
N ALA A 252 10.85 -5.62 -1.46
CA ALA A 252 11.85 -6.08 -2.41
C ALA A 252 11.50 -5.67 -3.84
N THR A 253 12.52 -5.58 -4.67
CA THR A 253 12.39 -5.57 -6.13
C THR A 253 13.03 -6.81 -6.70
N PHE A 254 12.48 -7.35 -7.78
CA PHE A 254 13.06 -8.52 -8.43
C PHE A 254 13.04 -8.40 -9.95
N VAL A 255 13.92 -9.16 -10.58
CA VAL A 255 13.94 -9.44 -12.00
C VAL A 255 14.02 -10.95 -12.16
N GLN A 256 13.11 -11.53 -12.92
CA GLN A 256 13.05 -12.97 -13.19
C GLN A 256 13.04 -13.22 -14.69
N HIS A 257 13.87 -14.17 -15.12
CA HIS A 257 13.89 -14.70 -16.48
C HIS A 257 13.59 -16.20 -16.41
N CYS A 258 12.57 -16.68 -17.14
CA CYS A 258 12.31 -18.13 -17.22
C CYS A 258 13.16 -18.80 -18.30
N GLU A 259 13.60 -20.03 -18.05
CA GLU A 259 14.18 -20.93 -19.07
C GLU A 259 15.39 -20.34 -19.83
N GLY A 260 16.17 -19.49 -19.16
CA GLY A 260 17.29 -18.76 -19.76
C GLY A 260 16.90 -17.74 -20.83
N GLY A 261 15.61 -17.41 -20.94
CA GLY A 261 15.07 -16.47 -21.90
C GLY A 261 15.44 -15.01 -21.61
N GLY A 262 15.51 -14.21 -22.67
CA GLY A 262 15.78 -12.76 -22.56
C GLY A 262 14.66 -11.93 -21.94
N PRO A 263 13.36 -12.15 -22.27
CA PRO A 263 12.26 -11.38 -21.68
C PRO A 263 12.18 -11.54 -20.16
N ALA A 264 11.96 -10.43 -19.45
CA ALA A 264 11.93 -10.40 -18.00
C ALA A 264 10.52 -10.16 -17.43
N LEU A 265 10.27 -10.75 -16.27
CA LEU A 265 9.29 -10.26 -15.30
C LEU A 265 10.01 -9.40 -14.26
N ARG A 266 9.59 -8.14 -14.13
CA ARG A 266 10.14 -7.19 -13.14
C ARG A 266 9.06 -6.85 -12.14
N GLY A 267 9.33 -6.97 -10.85
CA GLY A 267 8.32 -6.68 -9.83
C GLY A 267 8.82 -5.94 -8.61
N THR A 268 7.86 -5.43 -7.85
CA THR A 268 8.05 -4.74 -6.58
C THR A 268 7.04 -5.26 -5.57
N ILE A 269 7.55 -5.74 -4.45
CA ILE A 269 6.79 -6.23 -3.30
C ILE A 269 6.89 -5.19 -2.19
N HIS A 270 5.76 -4.82 -1.62
CA HIS A 270 5.67 -4.08 -0.36
C HIS A 270 4.69 -4.80 0.57
N TYR A 271 5.18 -5.21 1.72
CA TYR A 271 4.41 -5.76 2.83
C TYR A 271 4.72 -4.94 4.08
N TYR A 272 3.86 -3.94 4.33
CA TYR A 272 4.01 -2.97 5.42
C TYR A 272 5.38 -2.26 5.47
N ALA A 273 5.94 -1.89 4.29
CA ALA A 273 7.30 -1.34 4.16
C ALA A 273 7.45 -0.26 3.08
#